data_AF-A0A182WIE6-F1
#
_entry.id   AF-A0A182WIE6-F1
#
_cell.length_a   1.000
_cell.length_b   1.000
_cell.length_c   1.000
_cell.angle_alpha   90.00
_cell.angle_beta   90.00
_cell.angle_gamma   90.00
#
_symmetry.space_group_name_H-M   'P 1'
#
loop_
_entity.id
_entity.type
_entity.pdbx_description
1 polymer ?
#
loop_
_entity_poly.entity_id
_entity_poly.type
_entity_poly.pdbx_seq_one_letter_code
_entity_poly.pdbx_strand_id
1 'polypeptide(L)'
;MHPTYQLRALYVAVILYSFWTQTAAATLQLNTNPAVKEFGAAATALVLCYDKTVYALSYSPTSLAHISAKNINYVKVETLNPGYHGGVDAEITGGAIKKPNIVITLTEGGRRLIFKSNHRSIFAKVIRKKVIPQCNQNGTCLLPFRDSVAHDSPLSYYTAMARCCCLLLVGFLLIGLQAGNGYLLNTSRDLVVQFGTYDVAHQQCFYQRLYSGMISPQSVTFNNPAAKAIKYVIVESDQEIAPGGISASITSGTVGDSNAITVQVNTSPQSIKFLNNVEIRMFCMK
;
A
#
# COMPACT_ATOMS: atom_id res chain seq x y z
N MET A 1 52.01 4.35 -48.08
CA MET A 1 51.65 4.68 -46.68
C MET A 1 50.14 4.54 -46.54
N HIS A 2 49.63 3.72 -45.62
CA HIS A 2 48.19 3.45 -45.49
C HIS A 2 47.53 4.29 -44.37
N PRO A 3 46.36 4.93 -44.61
CA PRO A 3 45.70 5.82 -43.66
C PRO A 3 44.78 5.07 -42.66
N THR A 4 45.11 3.84 -42.28
CA THR A 4 44.23 2.97 -41.46
C THR A 4 44.46 3.08 -39.94
N TYR A 5 45.59 3.66 -39.51
CA TYR A 5 45.95 3.75 -38.09
C TYR A 5 45.23 4.89 -37.33
N GLN A 6 44.93 6.01 -37.98
CA GLN A 6 44.32 7.16 -37.29
C GLN A 6 42.86 6.92 -36.88
N LEU A 7 42.08 6.19 -37.69
CA LEU A 7 40.69 5.87 -37.36
C LEU A 7 40.59 5.04 -36.06
N ARG A 8 41.49 4.06 -35.89
CA ARG A 8 41.47 3.16 -34.71
C ARG A 8 41.80 3.90 -33.41
N ALA A 9 42.72 4.86 -33.44
CA ALA A 9 43.04 5.68 -32.26
C ALA A 9 41.84 6.53 -31.81
N LEU A 10 41.08 7.09 -32.76
CA LEU A 10 39.91 7.93 -32.50
C LEU A 10 38.77 7.14 -31.84
N TYR A 11 38.50 5.90 -32.28
CA TYR A 11 37.52 5.02 -31.64
C TYR A 11 37.90 4.65 -30.20
N VAL A 12 39.17 4.35 -29.92
CA VAL A 12 39.63 4.03 -28.55
C VAL A 12 39.51 5.24 -27.63
N ALA A 13 39.81 6.45 -28.12
CA ALA A 13 39.64 7.68 -27.35
C ALA A 13 38.17 7.95 -26.97
N VAL A 14 37.23 7.78 -27.90
CA VAL A 14 35.78 7.98 -27.64
C VAL A 14 35.24 6.95 -26.65
N ILE A 15 35.70 5.69 -26.71
CA ILE A 15 35.33 4.66 -25.74
C ILE A 15 35.86 5.00 -24.34
N LEU A 16 37.13 5.42 -24.22
CA LEU A 16 37.70 5.82 -22.93
C LEU A 16 37.02 7.08 -22.34
N TYR A 17 36.65 8.05 -23.18
CA TYR A 17 35.94 9.26 -22.72
C TYR A 17 34.52 8.97 -22.22
N SER A 18 33.83 7.98 -22.81
CA SER A 18 32.49 7.57 -22.37
C SER A 18 32.51 6.73 -21.08
N PHE A 19 33.60 6.03 -20.78
CA PHE A 19 33.81 5.40 -19.47
C PHE A 19 34.08 6.41 -18.34
N TRP A 20 34.69 7.56 -18.63
CA TRP A 20 34.99 8.59 -17.61
C TRP A 20 33.82 9.52 -17.27
N THR A 21 32.82 9.66 -18.14
CA THR A 21 31.67 10.56 -17.92
C THR A 21 30.48 9.88 -17.22
N GLN A 22 30.56 8.59 -16.91
CA GLN A 22 29.51 7.84 -16.22
C GLN A 22 29.99 7.13 -14.93
N THR A 23 30.69 7.85 -14.06
CA THR A 23 30.56 7.57 -12.61
C THR A 23 29.19 8.03 -12.09
N ALA A 24 28.13 7.46 -12.66
CA ALA A 24 26.83 7.40 -12.02
C ALA A 24 27.00 6.49 -10.80
N ALA A 25 27.39 7.09 -9.68
CA ALA A 25 27.38 6.39 -8.41
C ALA A 25 25.94 5.89 -8.19
N ALA A 26 25.74 4.58 -8.36
CA ALA A 26 24.51 3.90 -8.01
C ALA A 26 24.41 3.92 -6.49
N THR A 27 24.01 5.09 -5.95
CA THR A 27 23.64 5.24 -4.56
C THR A 27 22.50 4.26 -4.34
N LEU A 28 22.79 3.20 -3.59
CA LEU A 28 21.76 2.37 -3.01
C LEU A 28 20.95 3.31 -2.11
N GLN A 29 19.84 3.80 -2.65
CA GLN A 29 18.93 4.71 -1.96
C GLN A 29 18.36 3.93 -0.78
N LEU A 30 19.03 4.07 0.35
CA LEU A 30 18.69 3.42 1.60
C LEU A 30 17.29 3.91 1.98
N ASN A 31 16.34 2.98 2.05
CA ASN A 31 14.97 3.34 2.38
C ASN A 31 14.92 3.75 3.86
N THR A 32 14.73 5.04 4.09
CA THR A 32 14.65 5.66 5.43
C THR A 32 13.26 5.55 6.06
N ASN A 33 12.27 4.95 5.38
CA ASN A 33 10.93 4.78 5.93
C ASN A 33 10.95 3.86 7.16
N PRO A 34 10.22 4.21 8.24
CA PRO A 34 10.21 3.43 9.47
C PRO A 34 9.48 2.09 9.25
N ALA A 35 10.01 1.01 9.84
CA ALA A 35 9.40 -0.32 9.77
C ALA A 35 8.02 -0.42 10.45
N VAL A 36 7.68 0.56 11.30
CA VAL A 36 6.37 0.72 11.92
C VAL A 36 5.96 2.19 11.80
N LYS A 37 4.75 2.47 11.31
CA LYS A 37 4.14 3.81 11.31
C LYS A 37 2.81 3.76 12.04
N GLU A 38 2.60 4.69 12.97
CA GLU A 38 1.44 4.69 13.87
C GLU A 38 0.67 6.00 13.78
N PHE A 39 -0.65 5.91 13.96
CA PHE A 39 -1.57 7.04 13.94
C PHE A 39 -2.47 7.01 15.17
N GLY A 40 -2.59 8.15 15.85
CA GLY A 40 -3.33 8.26 17.10
C GLY A 40 -2.49 7.94 18.33
N ALA A 41 -3.14 7.60 19.44
CA ALA A 41 -2.47 7.31 20.70
C ALA A 41 -2.70 5.83 21.08
N ALA A 42 -1.61 5.10 21.32
CA ALA A 42 -1.67 3.77 21.90
C ALA A 42 -2.29 3.84 23.31
N ALA A 43 -3.32 3.04 23.56
CA ALA A 43 -4.03 3.01 24.83
C ALA A 43 -4.14 1.57 25.36
N THR A 44 -4.14 1.43 26.69
CA THR A 44 -4.17 0.12 27.38
C THR A 44 -5.49 -0.66 27.18
N ALA A 45 -6.53 -0.02 26.62
CA ALA A 45 -7.85 -0.60 26.36
C ALA A 45 -8.22 -0.56 24.86
N LEU A 46 -7.24 -0.77 23.98
CA LEU A 46 -7.48 -0.97 22.55
C LEU A 46 -8.05 -2.36 22.27
N VAL A 47 -9.03 -2.41 21.36
CA VAL A 47 -9.56 -3.66 20.79
C VAL A 47 -9.43 -3.62 19.28
N LEU A 48 -8.87 -4.70 18.74
CA LEU A 48 -8.73 -4.93 17.30
C LEU A 48 -10.11 -4.86 16.62
N CYS A 49 -10.23 -4.02 15.60
CA CYS A 49 -11.42 -3.90 14.75
C CYS A 49 -11.23 -4.58 13.40
N TYR A 50 -10.01 -4.48 12.85
CA TYR A 50 -9.67 -4.95 11.52
C TYR A 50 -8.17 -5.16 11.41
N ASP A 51 -7.81 -6.19 10.67
CA ASP A 51 -6.44 -6.63 10.42
C ASP A 51 -6.39 -7.05 8.95
N LYS A 52 -5.55 -6.41 8.14
CA LYS A 52 -5.31 -6.79 6.75
C LYS A 52 -3.83 -6.77 6.45
N THR A 53 -3.36 -7.83 5.81
CA THR A 53 -2.01 -7.90 5.25
C THR A 53 -2.07 -7.54 3.77
N VAL A 54 -1.21 -6.62 3.35
CA VAL A 54 -0.83 -6.40 1.96
C VAL A 54 0.43 -7.21 1.73
N TYR A 55 0.40 -8.09 0.73
CA TYR A 55 1.51 -9.01 0.49
C TYR A 55 2.64 -8.33 -0.30
N ALA A 56 3.85 -8.87 -0.18
CA ALA A 56 4.92 -8.60 -1.12
C ALA A 56 4.46 -8.96 -2.54
N LEU A 57 4.98 -8.26 -3.55
CA LEU A 57 4.55 -8.32 -4.94
C LEU A 57 3.19 -7.64 -5.25
N SER A 58 2.40 -7.23 -4.25
CA SER A 58 1.28 -6.29 -4.48
C SER A 58 1.79 -4.93 -4.96
N TYR A 59 0.96 -4.19 -5.71
CA TYR A 59 1.34 -2.90 -6.30
C TYR A 59 1.40 -1.79 -5.25
N SER A 60 2.33 -0.86 -5.42
CA SER A 60 2.46 0.36 -4.62
C SER A 60 2.23 1.58 -5.52
N PRO A 61 1.40 2.58 -5.10
CA PRO A 61 0.70 2.65 -3.81
C PRO A 61 -0.55 1.75 -3.74
N THR A 62 -0.94 1.35 -2.52
CA THR A 62 -2.16 0.57 -2.20
C THR A 62 -2.98 1.31 -1.14
N SER A 63 -4.27 1.51 -1.40
CA SER A 63 -5.19 2.07 -0.41
C SER A 63 -5.96 0.97 0.33
N LEU A 64 -6.01 1.06 1.66
CA LEU A 64 -6.80 0.22 2.54
C LEU A 64 -7.86 1.07 3.24
N ALA A 65 -9.12 0.69 3.16
CA ALA A 65 -10.19 1.35 3.89
C ALA A 65 -10.77 0.44 4.99
N HIS A 66 -11.14 1.05 6.10
CA HIS A 66 -11.89 0.39 7.15
C HIS A 66 -12.99 1.29 7.69
N ILE A 67 -14.18 0.71 7.79
CA ILE A 67 -15.38 1.34 8.36
C ILE A 67 -15.79 0.55 9.59
N SER A 68 -15.95 1.25 10.71
CA SER A 68 -16.33 0.66 11.98
C SER A 68 -17.53 1.40 12.58
N ALA A 69 -18.43 0.68 13.25
CA ALA A 69 -19.57 1.28 13.95
C ALA A 69 -19.18 2.17 15.15
N LYS A 70 -17.89 2.29 15.47
CA LYS A 70 -17.32 3.15 16.52
C LYS A 70 -16.04 3.81 16.00
N ASN A 71 -15.68 4.96 16.56
CA ASN A 71 -14.49 5.70 16.16
C ASN A 71 -13.21 4.83 16.25
N ILE A 72 -12.43 4.84 15.18
CA ILE A 72 -11.09 4.25 15.12
C ILE A 72 -10.14 5.23 15.82
N ASN A 73 -9.43 4.77 16.84
CA ASN A 73 -8.64 5.64 17.71
C ASN A 73 -7.14 5.47 17.51
N TYR A 74 -6.73 4.33 16.97
CA TYR A 74 -5.35 3.95 16.76
C TYR A 74 -5.25 3.10 15.50
N VAL A 75 -4.25 3.37 14.67
CA VAL A 75 -3.88 2.49 13.56
C VAL A 75 -2.38 2.30 13.56
N LYS A 76 -1.96 1.04 13.40
CA LYS A 76 -0.56 0.64 13.27
C LYS A 76 -0.37 -0.01 11.91
N VAL A 77 0.62 0.45 11.16
CA VAL A 77 1.12 -0.20 9.95
C VAL A 77 2.50 -0.75 10.27
N GLU A 78 2.69 -2.05 10.12
CA GLU A 78 3.96 -2.74 10.39
C GLU A 78 4.44 -3.52 9.17
N THR A 79 5.70 -3.32 8.77
CA THR A 79 6.36 -4.15 7.76
C THR A 79 6.81 -5.45 8.42
N LEU A 80 6.23 -6.59 8.02
CA LEU A 80 6.44 -7.88 8.69
C LEU A 80 7.86 -8.45 8.50
N ASN A 81 8.62 -7.94 7.53
CA ASN A 81 10.05 -8.23 7.32
C ASN A 81 10.74 -7.02 6.64
N PRO A 82 11.22 -6.01 7.38
CA PRO A 82 11.74 -4.78 6.78
C PRO A 82 13.09 -4.96 6.06
N GLY A 83 13.95 -5.85 6.57
CA GLY A 83 15.22 -6.25 5.93
C GLY A 83 16.08 -5.07 5.44
N TYR A 84 16.73 -5.25 4.30
CA TYR A 84 17.48 -4.19 3.61
C TYR A 84 16.59 -3.24 2.79
N HIS A 85 15.29 -3.52 2.69
CA HIS A 85 14.38 -2.78 1.81
C HIS A 85 13.59 -1.68 2.51
N GLY A 86 13.70 -1.60 3.84
CA GLY A 86 13.13 -0.54 4.69
C GLY A 86 11.63 -0.68 4.89
N GLY A 87 11.04 0.30 5.56
CA GLY A 87 9.61 0.31 5.85
C GLY A 87 8.73 0.82 4.71
N VAL A 88 7.42 0.73 4.95
CA VAL A 88 6.39 1.35 4.11
C VAL A 88 6.09 2.77 4.60
N ASP A 89 5.90 3.71 3.68
CA ASP A 89 5.28 4.97 4.05
C ASP A 89 3.77 4.80 4.06
N ALA A 90 3.09 5.33 5.08
CA ALA A 90 1.65 5.28 5.19
C ALA A 90 1.08 6.69 5.40
N GLU A 91 -0.03 7.00 4.75
CA GLU A 91 -0.73 8.28 4.87
C GLU A 91 -2.23 8.07 5.00
N ILE A 92 -2.89 8.87 5.84
CA ILE A 92 -4.36 8.88 5.92
C ILE A 92 -4.88 9.75 4.79
N THR A 93 -5.33 9.10 3.71
CA THR A 93 -5.81 9.76 2.48
C THR A 93 -7.33 9.95 2.46
N GLY A 94 -8.05 9.38 3.43
CA GLY A 94 -9.49 9.57 3.60
C GLY A 94 -9.94 9.32 5.05
N GLY A 95 -11.00 10.00 5.46
CA GLY A 95 -11.46 9.94 6.86
C GLY A 95 -10.45 10.57 7.84
N ALA A 96 -10.44 10.13 9.10
CA ALA A 96 -9.49 10.60 10.11
C ALA A 96 -9.42 9.68 11.35
N ILE A 97 -8.37 9.82 12.15
CA ILE A 97 -8.35 9.26 13.52
C ILE A 97 -9.44 9.95 14.36
N LYS A 98 -10.03 9.18 15.29
CA LYS A 98 -11.26 9.52 16.04
C LYS A 98 -12.52 9.63 15.16
N LYS A 99 -12.49 9.19 13.89
CA LYS A 99 -13.68 8.97 13.06
C LYS A 99 -13.93 7.48 12.81
N PRO A 100 -15.14 7.07 12.43
CA PRO A 100 -15.49 5.67 12.17
C PRO A 100 -15.02 5.13 10.80
N ASN A 101 -14.77 6.00 9.83
CA ASN A 101 -14.20 5.66 8.51
C ASN A 101 -12.79 6.23 8.42
N ILE A 102 -11.88 5.44 7.85
CA ILE A 102 -10.51 5.83 7.54
C ILE A 102 -10.04 5.09 6.29
N VAL A 103 -9.26 5.78 5.47
CA VAL A 103 -8.52 5.23 4.32
C VAL A 103 -7.06 5.53 4.55
N ILE A 104 -6.22 4.51 4.41
CA ILE A 104 -4.76 4.63 4.51
C ILE A 104 -4.16 4.17 3.20
N THR A 105 -3.38 5.06 2.58
CA THR A 105 -2.56 4.71 1.42
C THR A 105 -1.17 4.33 1.89
N LEU A 106 -0.73 3.14 1.48
CA LEU A 106 0.59 2.57 1.70
C LEU A 106 1.43 2.77 0.44
N THR A 107 2.66 3.25 0.60
CA THR A 107 3.61 3.53 -0.49
C THR A 107 4.97 2.92 -0.18
N GLU A 108 5.50 2.10 -1.08
CA GLU A 108 6.82 1.51 -0.96
C GLU A 108 7.91 2.59 -1.06
N GLY A 109 8.92 2.52 -0.20
CA GLY A 109 10.03 3.47 -0.18
C GLY A 109 10.78 3.57 -1.52
N GLY A 110 11.12 4.80 -1.91
CA GLY A 110 11.68 5.09 -3.24
C GLY A 110 10.65 5.05 -4.38
N ARG A 111 9.33 5.15 -4.06
CA ARG A 111 8.22 5.18 -5.04
C ARG A 111 8.23 3.99 -6.02
N ARG A 112 8.55 2.80 -5.50
CA ARG A 112 8.52 1.57 -6.31
C ARG A 112 7.07 1.22 -6.64
N LEU A 113 6.87 0.64 -7.83
CA LEU A 113 5.56 0.18 -8.30
C LEU A 113 5.04 -1.06 -7.55
N ILE A 114 5.87 -1.74 -6.77
CA ILE A 114 5.61 -3.04 -6.16
C ILE A 114 6.23 -3.07 -4.75
N PHE A 115 5.48 -3.55 -3.75
CA PHE A 115 6.00 -3.78 -2.40
C PHE A 115 6.97 -4.96 -2.37
N LYS A 116 8.11 -4.80 -1.68
CA LYS A 116 9.09 -5.87 -1.53
C LYS A 116 8.88 -6.76 -0.31
N SER A 117 8.10 -6.29 0.66
CA SER A 117 7.81 -6.98 1.91
C SER A 117 6.31 -6.98 2.18
N ASN A 118 5.85 -7.94 2.98
CA ASN A 118 4.48 -7.95 3.48
C ASN A 118 4.29 -6.81 4.49
N HIS A 119 3.21 -6.06 4.37
CA HIS A 119 2.85 -4.94 5.26
C HIS A 119 1.49 -5.22 5.89
N ARG A 120 1.41 -5.24 7.22
CA ARG A 120 0.19 -5.51 7.98
C ARG A 120 -0.36 -4.21 8.56
N SER A 121 -1.64 -3.97 8.33
CA SER A 121 -2.36 -2.79 8.80
C SER A 121 -3.42 -3.18 9.82
N ILE A 122 -3.22 -2.72 11.05
CA ILE A 122 -3.98 -3.06 12.24
C ILE A 122 -4.75 -1.83 12.70
N PHE A 123 -6.09 -1.91 12.69
CA PHE A 123 -6.98 -0.81 13.08
C PHE A 123 -7.65 -1.17 14.40
N ALA A 124 -7.55 -0.28 15.39
CA ALA A 124 -8.07 -0.50 16.73
C ALA A 124 -8.93 0.66 17.24
N LYS A 125 -9.92 0.32 18.07
CA LYS A 125 -10.74 1.29 18.81
C LYS A 125 -10.41 1.25 20.29
N VAL A 126 -10.46 2.40 20.95
CA VAL A 126 -10.51 2.44 22.42
C VAL A 126 -11.89 2.01 22.84
N ILE A 127 -12.00 0.95 23.63
CA ILE A 127 -13.21 0.70 24.41
C ILE A 127 -13.07 1.51 25.69
N ARG A 128 -13.94 2.52 25.88
CA ARG A 128 -14.20 3.08 27.22
C ARG A 128 -14.90 1.99 28.06
N LYS A 129 -14.13 1.02 28.54
CA LYS A 129 -14.55 0.18 29.66
C LYS A 129 -14.75 1.15 30.82
N LYS A 130 -15.91 1.12 31.47
CA LYS A 130 -16.04 1.77 32.79
C LYS A 130 -15.02 1.07 33.67
N VAL A 131 -13.93 1.76 34.00
CA VAL A 131 -12.84 1.19 34.79
C VAL A 131 -13.39 1.01 36.20
N ILE A 132 -13.88 -0.19 36.49
CA ILE A 132 -13.88 -0.69 37.85
C ILE A 132 -12.41 -0.98 38.15
N PRO A 133 -11.77 -0.29 39.11
CA PRO A 133 -10.38 -0.53 39.42
C PRO A 133 -10.24 -1.95 39.94
N GLN A 134 -9.48 -2.78 39.23
CA GLN A 134 -8.97 -4.05 39.75
C GLN A 134 -7.79 -3.72 40.68
N CYS A 135 -8.11 -3.22 41.87
CA CYS A 135 -7.19 -3.32 43.00
C CYS A 135 -7.15 -4.77 43.43
N ASN A 136 -6.03 -5.46 43.22
CA ASN A 136 -5.72 -6.62 44.05
C ASN A 136 -5.43 -6.12 45.48
N GLN A 137 -5.86 -6.87 46.50
CA GLN A 137 -5.87 -6.41 47.90
C GLN A 137 -4.46 -6.15 48.50
N ASN A 138 -3.38 -6.45 47.76
CA ASN A 138 -1.99 -6.37 48.23
C ASN A 138 -1.13 -5.26 47.59
N GLY A 139 -1.72 -4.29 46.89
CA GLY A 139 -1.10 -2.95 46.72
C GLY A 139 0.19 -2.81 45.88
N THR A 140 0.60 -3.79 45.06
CA THR A 140 1.81 -3.69 44.22
C THR A 140 1.49 -3.58 42.72
N CYS A 141 1.80 -2.43 42.12
CA CYS A 141 1.84 -2.24 40.67
C CYS A 141 3.24 -2.57 40.13
N LEU A 142 3.35 -3.43 39.13
CA LEU A 142 4.60 -3.69 38.41
C LEU A 142 4.51 -3.21 36.95
N LEU A 143 5.42 -2.30 36.59
CA LEU A 143 5.81 -2.02 35.21
C LEU A 143 7.01 -2.91 34.86
N PRO A 144 7.18 -3.32 33.59
CA PRO A 144 8.49 -3.65 33.06
C PRO A 144 9.02 -2.50 32.19
N PHE A 145 10.08 -1.84 32.66
CA PHE A 145 10.96 -1.03 31.82
C PHE A 145 12.17 -1.89 31.44
N ARG A 146 12.41 -1.99 30.12
CA ARG A 146 13.70 -1.85 29.40
C ARG A 146 15.00 -2.56 29.87
N ASP A 147 15.74 -2.95 28.83
CA ASP A 147 17.20 -3.20 28.72
C ASP A 147 17.74 -4.63 28.89
N SER A 148 18.46 -5.05 27.84
CA SER A 148 19.51 -6.08 27.85
C SER A 148 20.47 -5.78 26.69
N VAL A 149 21.71 -5.50 27.05
CA VAL A 149 22.83 -5.20 26.14
C VAL A 149 23.53 -6.51 25.75
N ALA A 150 24.10 -6.58 24.55
CA ALA A 150 25.04 -7.64 24.18
C ALA A 150 26.21 -7.12 23.33
N HIS A 151 27.41 -7.23 23.90
CA HIS A 151 28.75 -7.14 23.30
C HIS A 151 29.50 -8.44 23.67
N ASP A 152 30.49 -8.95 22.96
CA ASP A 152 31.12 -8.56 21.67
C ASP A 152 31.51 -9.87 20.95
N SER A 153 32.04 -9.91 19.72
CA SER A 153 33.49 -9.73 19.48
C SER A 153 33.81 -9.84 17.97
N PRO A 154 34.96 -9.31 17.49
CA PRO A 154 35.32 -9.28 16.06
C PRO A 154 36.34 -10.37 15.64
N LEU A 155 36.45 -10.61 14.33
CA LEU A 155 37.54 -11.24 13.53
C LEU A 155 37.00 -11.36 12.07
N SER A 156 37.74 -11.29 10.96
CA SER A 156 39.12 -10.91 10.65
C SER A 156 39.23 -10.46 9.16
N TYR A 157 40.40 -10.01 8.72
CA TYR A 157 40.67 -9.40 7.40
C TYR A 157 41.06 -10.40 6.28
N TYR A 158 41.12 -9.88 5.03
CA TYR A 158 41.58 -10.51 3.76
C TYR A 158 40.62 -11.50 3.08
N THR A 159 40.52 -11.60 1.74
CA THR A 159 41.36 -11.05 0.64
C THR A 159 40.57 -10.26 -0.43
N ALA A 160 41.26 -9.31 -1.07
CA ALA A 160 40.85 -8.73 -2.35
C ALA A 160 41.38 -9.58 -3.54
N MET A 161 41.07 -9.15 -4.78
CA MET A 161 41.51 -9.74 -6.07
C MET A 161 40.77 -10.98 -6.61
N ALA A 162 39.49 -10.79 -6.95
CA ALA A 162 38.84 -11.56 -8.04
C ALA A 162 37.93 -10.68 -8.95
N ARG A 163 38.12 -9.34 -8.88
CA ARG A 163 37.37 -8.36 -9.68
C ARG A 163 38.21 -7.84 -10.85
N CYS A 164 38.12 -8.49 -12.01
CA CYS A 164 38.48 -7.81 -13.27
C CYS A 164 37.85 -8.45 -14.52
N CYS A 165 37.82 -9.78 -14.65
CA CYS A 165 37.44 -10.42 -15.93
C CYS A 165 35.93 -10.57 -16.21
N CYS A 166 35.06 -10.60 -15.19
CA CYS A 166 33.62 -10.82 -15.40
C CYS A 166 32.83 -9.55 -15.83
N LEU A 167 33.45 -8.37 -15.81
CA LEU A 167 32.75 -7.09 -16.04
C LEU A 167 32.41 -6.81 -17.51
N LEU A 168 33.19 -7.35 -18.46
CA LEU A 168 33.03 -7.05 -19.89
C LEU A 168 31.82 -7.74 -20.53
N LEU A 169 31.44 -8.94 -20.07
CA LEU A 169 30.29 -9.66 -20.61
C LEU A 169 28.94 -9.15 -20.08
N VAL A 170 28.91 -8.59 -18.86
CA VAL A 170 27.68 -8.03 -18.26
C VAL A 170 27.34 -6.67 -18.86
N GLY A 171 28.35 -5.85 -19.20
CA GLY A 171 28.13 -4.53 -19.80
C GLY A 171 27.36 -4.56 -21.12
N PHE A 172 27.70 -5.52 -22.01
CA PHE A 172 27.02 -5.62 -23.31
C PHE A 172 25.57 -6.11 -23.21
N LEU A 173 25.24 -6.93 -22.19
CA LEU A 173 23.86 -7.35 -21.93
C LEU A 173 22.99 -6.20 -21.37
N LEU A 174 23.57 -5.27 -20.60
CA LEU A 174 22.84 -4.18 -19.97
C LEU A 174 22.51 -3.02 -20.93
N ILE A 175 23.40 -2.72 -21.87
CA ILE A 175 23.18 -1.62 -22.84
C ILE A 175 22.05 -1.98 -23.83
N GLY A 176 21.90 -3.26 -24.18
CA GLY A 176 20.80 -3.73 -25.04
C GLY A 176 19.40 -3.65 -24.41
N LEU A 177 19.30 -3.54 -23.08
CA LEU A 177 18.01 -3.57 -22.36
C LEU A 177 17.47 -2.17 -21.99
N GLN A 178 18.26 -1.11 -22.16
CA GLN A 178 17.85 0.26 -21.75
C GLN A 178 17.11 1.07 -22.83
N ALA A 179 16.93 0.52 -24.05
CA ALA A 179 16.11 1.15 -25.09
C ALA A 179 14.58 0.94 -24.89
N GLY A 180 14.17 0.23 -23.83
CA GLY A 180 12.79 0.20 -23.38
C GLY A 180 12.44 1.46 -22.59
N ASN A 181 12.16 2.57 -23.29
CA ASN A 181 11.53 3.76 -22.69
C ASN A 181 10.12 3.38 -22.22
N GLY A 182 10.05 2.82 -21.01
CA GLY A 182 8.81 2.55 -20.32
C GLY A 182 8.05 3.86 -20.12
N TYR A 183 6.96 4.02 -20.85
CA TYR A 183 5.92 5.00 -20.52
C TYR A 183 5.72 4.95 -19.01
N LEU A 184 5.92 6.09 -18.34
CA LEU A 184 5.66 6.20 -16.90
C LEU A 184 4.17 6.06 -16.66
N LEU A 185 3.77 4.79 -16.52
CA LEU A 185 2.55 4.26 -15.93
C LEU A 185 2.28 4.84 -14.53
N ASN A 186 2.07 6.15 -14.42
CA ASN A 186 1.50 6.80 -13.25
C ASN A 186 0.01 6.45 -13.16
N THR A 187 -0.29 5.16 -13.04
CA THR A 187 -1.59 4.65 -12.62
C THR A 187 -1.48 4.34 -11.13
N SER A 188 -1.78 5.31 -10.27
CA SER A 188 -2.35 4.97 -8.98
C SER A 188 -3.64 4.21 -9.27
N ARG A 189 -3.60 2.89 -9.09
CA ARG A 189 -4.77 2.04 -9.33
C ARG A 189 -5.59 2.08 -8.06
N ASP A 190 -6.65 2.87 -8.05
CA ASP A 190 -7.51 3.01 -6.88
C ASP A 190 -8.03 1.63 -6.45
N LEU A 191 -7.83 1.28 -5.19
CA LEU A 191 -8.31 0.03 -4.60
C LEU A 191 -9.54 0.25 -3.72
N VAL A 192 -9.84 1.52 -3.49
CA VAL A 192 -10.96 2.02 -2.71
C VAL A 192 -11.51 3.22 -3.49
N VAL A 193 -12.78 3.17 -3.87
CA VAL A 193 -13.51 4.33 -4.41
C VAL A 193 -14.65 4.63 -3.45
N GLN A 194 -14.76 5.89 -3.02
CA GLN A 194 -15.73 6.34 -2.03
C GLN A 194 -16.61 7.46 -2.57
N PHE A 195 -17.90 7.42 -2.25
CA PHE A 195 -18.86 8.47 -2.58
C PHE A 195 -19.63 8.91 -1.33
N GLY A 196 -19.70 10.23 -1.13
CA GLY A 196 -20.30 10.84 0.07
C GLY A 196 -19.43 10.73 1.32
N THR A 197 -20.03 11.01 2.48
CA THR A 197 -19.34 10.99 3.77
C THR A 197 -19.98 9.94 4.69
N TYR A 198 -19.17 9.04 5.23
CA TYR A 198 -19.64 8.07 6.21
C TYR A 198 -19.86 8.71 7.60
N ASP A 199 -20.98 8.39 8.25
CA ASP A 199 -21.31 8.78 9.62
C ASP A 199 -21.70 7.56 10.48
N VAL A 200 -21.50 7.63 11.80
CA VAL A 200 -21.88 6.56 12.75
C VAL A 200 -23.40 6.29 12.81
N ALA A 201 -24.22 7.24 12.38
CA ALA A 201 -25.67 7.09 12.22
C ALA A 201 -26.05 6.27 10.98
N HIS A 202 -25.11 5.96 10.09
CA HIS A 202 -25.37 5.09 8.96
C HIS A 202 -25.28 3.61 9.34
N GLN A 203 -26.04 2.78 8.61
CA GLN A 203 -25.97 1.31 8.65
C GLN A 203 -25.80 0.77 7.23
N GLN A 204 -25.15 -0.38 7.10
CA GLN A 204 -25.05 -1.06 5.80
C GLN A 204 -26.45 -1.52 5.38
N CYS A 205 -26.94 -0.99 4.26
CA CYS A 205 -28.23 -1.37 3.68
C CYS A 205 -28.07 -2.28 2.46
N PHE A 206 -26.87 -2.36 1.87
CA PHE A 206 -26.56 -3.25 0.76
C PHE A 206 -25.10 -3.72 0.80
N TYR A 207 -24.89 -4.97 0.38
CA TYR A 207 -23.58 -5.58 0.13
C TYR A 207 -23.67 -6.50 -1.08
N GLN A 208 -22.72 -6.37 -2.00
CA GLN A 208 -22.51 -7.33 -3.07
C GLN A 208 -21.01 -7.50 -3.32
N ARG A 209 -20.57 -8.75 -3.56
CA ARG A 209 -19.22 -9.07 -4.02
C ARG A 209 -19.25 -9.49 -5.49
N LEU A 210 -18.42 -8.84 -6.30
CA LEU A 210 -18.09 -9.27 -7.65
C LEU A 210 -16.82 -10.13 -7.55
N TYR A 211 -16.87 -11.34 -8.11
CA TYR A 211 -15.76 -12.28 -8.02
C TYR A 211 -14.76 -12.08 -9.17
N SER A 212 -13.50 -12.41 -8.90
CA SER A 212 -12.48 -12.50 -9.96
C SER A 212 -12.94 -13.45 -11.06
N GLY A 213 -12.66 -13.10 -12.32
CA GLY A 213 -13.12 -13.83 -13.50
C GLY A 213 -14.52 -13.45 -14.01
N MET A 214 -15.35 -12.72 -13.24
CA MET A 214 -16.60 -12.14 -13.76
C MET A 214 -16.32 -11.09 -14.85
N ILE A 215 -17.23 -10.92 -15.80
CA ILE A 215 -17.12 -9.94 -16.88
C ILE A 215 -17.09 -8.51 -16.29
N SER A 216 -16.20 -7.66 -16.79
CA SER A 216 -16.14 -6.22 -16.50
C SER A 216 -16.44 -5.43 -17.79
N PRO A 217 -17.20 -4.32 -17.74
CA PRO A 217 -17.75 -3.67 -16.55
C PRO A 217 -19.00 -4.36 -15.97
N GLN A 218 -19.36 -4.03 -14.73
CA GLN A 218 -20.61 -4.43 -14.10
C GLN A 218 -21.37 -3.21 -13.58
N SER A 219 -22.69 -3.21 -13.74
CA SER A 219 -23.58 -2.20 -13.16
C SER A 219 -24.37 -2.81 -12.02
N VAL A 220 -24.13 -2.34 -10.80
CA VAL A 220 -24.82 -2.79 -9.59
C VAL A 220 -25.84 -1.73 -9.19
N THR A 221 -27.12 -2.05 -9.41
CA THR A 221 -28.25 -1.22 -8.99
C THR A 221 -28.81 -1.74 -7.67
N PHE A 222 -28.91 -0.86 -6.69
CA PHE A 222 -29.66 -1.11 -5.46
C PHE A 222 -30.84 -0.13 -5.38
N ASN A 223 -32.04 -0.66 -5.13
CA ASN A 223 -33.21 0.11 -4.75
C ASN A 223 -33.56 -0.25 -3.30
N ASN A 224 -33.49 0.71 -2.38
CA ASN A 224 -33.69 0.44 -0.96
C ASN A 224 -35.18 0.24 -0.65
N PRO A 225 -35.62 -0.98 -0.26
CA PRO A 225 -37.03 -1.25 0.04
C PRO A 225 -37.54 -0.46 1.27
N ALA A 226 -36.65 0.00 2.14
CA ALA A 226 -37.00 0.86 3.28
C ALA A 226 -37.15 2.35 2.89
N ALA A 227 -37.01 2.70 1.60
CA ALA A 227 -37.07 4.06 1.05
C ALA A 227 -36.09 5.09 1.69
N LYS A 228 -35.12 4.65 2.50
CA LYS A 228 -34.12 5.53 3.13
C LYS A 228 -33.05 5.91 2.10
N ALA A 229 -32.69 7.19 2.06
CA ALA A 229 -31.63 7.68 1.18
C ALA A 229 -30.28 7.00 1.47
N ILE A 230 -29.56 6.66 0.39
CA ILE A 230 -28.22 6.08 0.44
C ILE A 230 -27.24 7.24 0.62
N LYS A 231 -26.65 7.35 1.82
CA LYS A 231 -25.80 8.49 2.23
C LYS A 231 -24.32 8.28 1.94
N TYR A 232 -23.90 7.04 1.75
CA TYR A 232 -22.49 6.72 1.52
C TYR A 232 -22.34 5.40 0.75
N VAL A 233 -21.43 5.37 -0.21
CA VAL A 233 -21.10 4.19 -1.01
C VAL A 233 -19.59 3.99 -1.02
N ILE A 234 -19.15 2.75 -0.87
CA ILE A 234 -17.75 2.36 -0.96
C ILE A 234 -17.60 1.11 -1.81
N VAL A 235 -16.61 1.14 -2.70
CA VAL A 235 -16.20 0.02 -3.53
C VAL A 235 -14.73 -0.29 -3.19
N GLU A 236 -14.44 -1.53 -2.82
CA GLU A 236 -13.11 -1.97 -2.40
C GLU A 236 -12.66 -3.20 -3.19
N SER A 237 -11.40 -3.26 -3.58
CA SER A 237 -10.79 -4.51 -4.06
C SER A 237 -10.04 -5.21 -2.92
N ASP A 238 -10.14 -6.54 -2.84
CA ASP A 238 -9.34 -7.30 -1.88
C ASP A 238 -7.84 -7.30 -2.25
N GLN A 239 -7.54 -7.27 -3.55
CA GLN A 239 -6.21 -7.17 -4.16
C GLN A 239 -5.23 -8.24 -3.67
N GLU A 240 -5.70 -9.48 -3.62
CA GLU A 240 -4.98 -10.61 -3.02
C GLU A 240 -3.78 -11.09 -3.86
N ILE A 241 -3.92 -11.16 -5.20
CA ILE A 241 -2.91 -11.82 -6.08
C ILE A 241 -2.67 -11.07 -7.40
N ALA A 242 -3.67 -10.40 -8.00
CA ALA A 242 -3.59 -9.99 -9.40
C ALA A 242 -3.24 -8.49 -9.61
N PRO A 243 -2.42 -8.13 -10.63
CA PRO A 243 -2.12 -6.75 -11.01
C PRO A 243 -3.35 -5.93 -11.47
N GLY A 244 -4.06 -5.30 -10.54
CA GLY A 244 -5.24 -4.49 -10.87
C GLY A 244 -5.75 -3.68 -9.69
N GLY A 245 -6.44 -2.58 -10.00
CA GLY A 245 -7.36 -1.89 -9.10
C GLY A 245 -8.73 -1.79 -9.73
N ILE A 246 -9.51 -0.80 -9.29
CA ILE A 246 -10.89 -0.57 -9.69
C ILE A 246 -11.08 0.88 -10.10
N SER A 247 -12.08 1.12 -10.95
CA SER A 247 -12.74 2.42 -11.01
C SER A 247 -14.23 2.21 -10.81
N ALA A 248 -14.87 3.14 -10.11
CA ALA A 248 -16.31 3.12 -9.94
C ALA A 248 -16.87 4.51 -10.28
N SER A 249 -18.10 4.54 -10.76
CA SER A 249 -18.87 5.76 -10.98
C SER A 249 -20.34 5.52 -10.66
N ILE A 250 -21.03 6.56 -10.21
CA ILE A 250 -22.49 6.54 -10.07
C ILE A 250 -23.08 6.87 -11.44
N THR A 251 -23.90 5.96 -11.99
CA THR A 251 -24.54 6.12 -13.30
C THR A 251 -26.03 6.43 -13.18
N SER A 252 -26.64 6.23 -12.00
CA SER A 252 -28.00 6.64 -11.69
C SER A 252 -28.17 6.90 -10.19
N GLY A 253 -29.01 7.88 -9.85
CA GLY A 253 -29.23 8.37 -8.48
C GLY A 253 -28.11 9.28 -7.97
N THR A 254 -28.34 9.88 -6.81
CA THR A 254 -27.44 10.83 -6.13
C THR A 254 -27.18 10.36 -4.71
N VAL A 255 -25.92 10.13 -4.34
CA VAL A 255 -25.53 9.84 -2.95
C VAL A 255 -25.86 11.04 -2.08
N GLY A 256 -26.63 10.80 -1.02
CA GLY A 256 -27.23 11.84 -0.18
C GLY A 256 -28.75 11.75 -0.20
N ASP A 257 -29.37 11.70 -1.39
CA ASP A 257 -30.80 11.98 -1.52
C ASP A 257 -31.60 10.83 -2.12
N SER A 258 -30.99 10.01 -2.99
CA SER A 258 -31.70 8.91 -3.64
C SER A 258 -31.80 7.67 -2.76
N ASN A 259 -32.99 7.05 -2.79
CA ASN A 259 -33.26 5.72 -2.23
C ASN A 259 -32.82 4.58 -3.17
N ALA A 260 -32.59 4.87 -4.45
CA ALA A 260 -32.02 3.95 -5.43
C ALA A 260 -30.77 4.55 -6.08
N ILE A 261 -29.71 3.75 -6.23
CA ILE A 261 -28.45 4.15 -6.87
C ILE A 261 -27.93 2.99 -7.74
N THR A 262 -27.42 3.34 -8.93
CA THR A 262 -26.63 2.44 -9.77
C THR A 262 -25.17 2.84 -9.75
N VAL A 263 -24.30 1.90 -9.38
CA VAL A 263 -22.85 2.05 -9.43
C VAL A 263 -22.32 1.18 -10.56
N GLN A 264 -21.66 1.79 -11.54
CA GLN A 264 -20.86 1.06 -12.52
C GLN A 264 -19.46 0.85 -11.95
N VAL A 265 -18.98 -0.38 -11.99
CA VAL A 265 -17.65 -0.79 -11.52
C VAL A 265 -16.89 -1.42 -12.66
N ASN A 266 -15.65 -0.97 -12.86
CA ASN A 266 -14.74 -1.45 -13.89
C ASN A 266 -13.42 -1.88 -13.22
N THR A 267 -12.73 -2.86 -13.80
CA THR A 267 -11.33 -3.15 -13.45
C THR A 267 -10.39 -2.08 -14.04
N SER A 268 -9.28 -1.79 -13.34
CA SER A 268 -8.24 -0.84 -13.76
C SER A 268 -6.86 -1.52 -13.80
N PRO A 269 -6.13 -1.56 -14.94
CA PRO A 269 -6.54 -1.11 -16.26
C PRO A 269 -7.75 -1.88 -16.78
N GLN A 270 -8.45 -1.31 -17.77
CA GLN A 270 -9.63 -1.93 -18.36
C GLN A 270 -9.30 -3.33 -18.91
N SER A 271 -10.14 -4.28 -18.54
CA SER A 271 -10.03 -5.70 -18.92
C SER A 271 -11.45 -6.26 -19.02
N ILE A 272 -11.60 -7.29 -19.85
CA ILE A 272 -12.87 -8.02 -20.08
C ILE A 272 -13.36 -8.70 -18.79
N LYS A 273 -12.46 -8.97 -17.83
CA LYS A 273 -12.79 -9.62 -16.55
C LYS A 273 -12.18 -8.90 -15.36
N PHE A 274 -12.84 -9.00 -14.20
CA PHE A 274 -12.24 -8.60 -12.93
C PHE A 274 -11.05 -9.50 -12.60
N LEU A 275 -9.94 -8.89 -12.18
CA LEU A 275 -8.69 -9.59 -11.84
C LEU A 275 -8.63 -9.98 -10.37
N ASN A 276 -9.18 -9.14 -9.49
CA ASN A 276 -9.34 -9.36 -8.05
C ASN A 276 -10.84 -9.37 -7.72
N ASN A 277 -11.23 -9.80 -6.52
CA ASN A 277 -12.64 -9.62 -6.13
C ASN A 277 -12.86 -8.15 -5.73
N VAL A 278 -14.12 -7.72 -5.87
CA VAL A 278 -14.53 -6.34 -5.57
C VAL A 278 -15.77 -6.36 -4.69
N GLU A 279 -15.71 -5.72 -3.54
CA GLU A 279 -16.82 -5.55 -2.62
C GLU A 279 -17.46 -4.18 -2.80
N ILE A 280 -18.79 -4.16 -2.92
CA ILE A 280 -19.60 -2.95 -3.04
C ILE A 280 -20.49 -2.90 -1.80
N ARG A 281 -20.32 -1.87 -0.97
CA ARG A 281 -21.11 -1.63 0.24
C ARG A 281 -21.81 -0.28 0.13
N MET A 282 -23.12 -0.27 0.37
CA MET A 282 -23.90 0.97 0.46
C MET A 282 -24.48 1.13 1.85
N PHE A 283 -24.48 2.37 2.33
CA PHE A 283 -24.87 2.74 3.68
C PHE A 283 -25.97 3.79 3.64
N CYS A 284 -27.03 3.52 4.41
CA CYS A 284 -28.22 4.34 4.53
C CYS A 284 -28.34 4.84 5.98
N MET A 285 -29.17 5.84 6.25
CA MET A 285 -29.51 6.20 7.63
C MET A 285 -30.17 5.02 8.38
N LYS A 286 -29.91 4.95 9.68
CA LYS A 286 -30.48 3.92 10.58
C LYS A 286 -32.01 3.92 10.58
#